data_AF-A0A2V1ITD0-F1
#
_entry.id   AF-A0A2V1ITD0-F1
#
_cell.length_a   1.000
_cell.length_b   1.000
_cell.length_c   1.000
_cell.angle_alpha   90.00
_cell.angle_beta   90.00
_cell.angle_gamma   90.00
#
_symmetry.space_group_name_H-M   'P 1'
#
loop_
_entity.id
_entity.type
_entity.pdbx_description
1 polymer ?
#
loop_
_entity_poly.entity_id
_entity_poly.type
_entity_poly.pdbx_seq_one_letter_code
_entity_poly.pdbx_strand_id
1 'polypeptide(L)'
;MDTMNDFANRPMPPLPATKVSVPRHTTAWLGVQTLVIAVFSAIIALIADGIGDYGAERQSQGLLSESSSLMVSDSASYCFALIAISLISITLIEVAFRKYVNYLQYALIGCALGLFYLMLLALAEFVPFWAAYGIVTVITAGLITLFVKGITANVKAAGLTAGILVVEYAVILILIYIGSLALLIGSILLFVIIALAMYFTLRMRQTADGELIIK
;
A
#
# COMPACT_ATOMS: atom_id res chain seq x y z
N MET A 1 19.60 69.36 -20.75
CA MET A 1 18.65 68.51 -21.49
C MET A 1 19.15 67.05 -21.57
N ASP A 2 19.91 66.55 -20.58
CA ASP A 2 20.73 65.33 -20.74
C ASP A 2 20.38 64.19 -19.75
N THR A 3 19.36 64.38 -18.90
CA THR A 3 18.97 63.38 -17.90
C THR A 3 18.05 62.29 -18.43
N MET A 4 17.52 62.43 -19.65
CA MET A 4 16.64 61.43 -20.28
C MET A 4 17.43 60.26 -20.90
N ASN A 5 18.68 60.52 -21.32
CA ASN A 5 19.55 59.53 -21.96
C ASN A 5 20.19 58.57 -20.95
N ASP A 6 20.26 58.96 -19.67
CA ASP A 6 20.85 58.16 -18.59
C ASP A 6 20.00 56.94 -18.22
N PHE A 7 18.66 57.05 -18.29
CA PHE A 7 17.77 55.94 -17.94
C PHE A 7 17.75 54.81 -18.98
N ALA A 8 17.96 55.13 -20.25
CA ALA A 8 17.93 54.15 -21.34
C ALA A 8 19.19 53.27 -21.40
N ASN A 9 20.32 53.76 -20.86
CA ASN A 9 21.61 53.06 -20.85
C ASN A 9 21.92 52.32 -19.54
N ARG A 10 20.97 52.28 -18.58
CA ARG A 10 21.19 51.49 -17.36
C ARG A 10 21.07 50.01 -17.69
N PRO A 11 22.09 49.19 -17.39
CA PRO A 11 21.96 47.74 -17.50
C PRO A 11 20.76 47.32 -16.64
N MET A 12 19.82 46.61 -17.25
CA MET A 12 18.66 46.11 -16.52
C MET A 12 19.14 45.26 -15.35
N PRO A 13 18.61 45.47 -14.13
CA PRO A 13 18.87 44.57 -13.03
C PRO A 13 18.52 43.14 -13.46
N PRO A 14 19.32 42.13 -13.08
CA PRO A 14 18.97 40.75 -13.31
C PRO A 14 17.56 40.52 -12.75
N LEU A 15 16.65 40.04 -13.60
CA LEU A 15 15.30 39.69 -13.14
C LEU A 15 15.44 38.71 -11.97
N PRO A 16 14.72 38.91 -10.86
CA PRO A 16 14.71 37.96 -9.77
C PRO A 16 14.28 36.61 -10.34
N ALA A 17 15.10 35.58 -10.14
CA ALA A 17 14.79 34.24 -10.59
C ALA A 17 13.49 33.80 -9.90
N THR A 18 12.37 33.84 -10.63
CA THR A 18 11.13 33.23 -10.19
C THR A 18 11.38 31.73 -10.20
N LYS A 19 11.55 31.13 -9.01
CA LYS A 19 11.50 29.67 -8.88
C LYS A 19 10.11 29.23 -9.32
N VAL A 20 9.95 28.88 -10.58
CA VAL A 20 8.80 28.12 -11.05
C VAL A 20 8.92 26.73 -10.40
N SER A 21 8.30 26.57 -9.23
CA SER A 21 8.19 25.26 -8.60
C SER A 21 7.20 24.45 -9.43
N VAL A 22 7.71 23.54 -10.25
CA VAL A 22 6.85 22.59 -10.96
C VAL A 22 6.07 21.80 -9.89
N PRO A 23 4.73 21.81 -9.91
CA PRO A 23 3.93 21.09 -8.93
C PRO A 23 4.26 19.60 -9.00
N ARG A 24 4.76 19.03 -7.89
CA ARG A 24 5.34 17.67 -7.88
C ARG A 24 4.35 16.56 -7.59
N HIS A 25 3.24 16.84 -6.91
CA HIS A 25 2.15 15.89 -6.66
C HIS A 25 0.93 16.30 -7.47
N THR A 26 0.93 15.94 -8.74
CA THR A 26 -0.18 16.20 -9.66
C THR A 26 -1.18 15.04 -9.68
N THR A 27 -2.42 15.33 -10.07
CA THR A 27 -3.48 14.32 -10.21
C THR A 27 -3.13 13.25 -11.25
N ALA A 28 -2.37 13.61 -12.28
CA ALA A 28 -1.85 12.66 -13.28
C ALA A 28 -0.83 11.68 -12.67
N TRP A 29 0.05 12.15 -11.79
CA TRP A 29 1.01 11.30 -11.09
C TRP A 29 0.30 10.29 -10.17
N LEU A 30 -0.71 10.75 -9.40
CA LEU A 30 -1.52 9.84 -8.56
C LEU A 30 -2.27 8.81 -9.39
N GLY A 31 -2.83 9.20 -10.54
CA GLY A 31 -3.53 8.28 -11.43
C GLY A 31 -2.62 7.17 -11.98
N VAL A 32 -1.42 7.55 -12.44
CA VAL A 32 -0.40 6.59 -12.89
C VAL A 32 0.04 5.67 -11.75
N GLN A 33 0.29 6.21 -10.56
CA GLN A 33 0.69 5.43 -9.40
C GLN A 33 -0.39 4.42 -8.98
N THR A 34 -1.66 4.84 -8.99
CA THR A 34 -2.79 3.95 -8.66
C THR A 34 -2.91 2.80 -9.67
N LEU A 35 -2.69 3.08 -10.97
CA LEU A 35 -2.68 2.04 -12.01
C LEU A 35 -1.50 1.06 -11.82
N VAL A 36 -0.30 1.57 -11.54
CA VAL A 36 0.87 0.73 -11.26
C VAL A 36 0.61 -0.17 -10.06
N ILE A 37 0.03 0.38 -8.98
CA ILE A 37 -0.32 -0.38 -7.77
C ILE A 37 -1.32 -1.48 -8.10
N ALA A 38 -2.38 -1.18 -8.86
CA ALA A 38 -3.41 -2.15 -9.22
C ALA A 38 -2.86 -3.30 -10.09
N VAL A 39 -2.00 -2.99 -11.06
CA VAL A 39 -1.35 -4.01 -11.90
C VAL A 39 -0.39 -4.86 -11.06
N PHE A 40 0.41 -4.22 -10.21
CA PHE A 40 1.38 -4.92 -9.38
C PHE A 40 0.72 -5.81 -8.33
N SER A 41 -0.36 -5.33 -7.70
CA SER A 41 -1.17 -6.14 -6.77
C SER A 41 -1.84 -7.32 -7.47
N ALA A 42 -2.32 -7.14 -8.70
CA ALA A 42 -2.88 -8.23 -9.50
C ALA A 42 -1.81 -9.30 -9.82
N ILE A 43 -0.60 -8.90 -10.20
CA ILE A 43 0.50 -9.86 -10.46
C ILE A 43 0.83 -10.66 -9.21
N ILE A 44 0.99 -10.01 -8.05
CA ILE A 44 1.29 -10.73 -6.81
C ILE A 44 0.12 -11.60 -6.37
N ALA A 45 -1.12 -11.15 -6.57
CA ALA A 45 -2.31 -11.95 -6.29
C ALA A 45 -2.36 -13.24 -7.12
N LEU A 46 -2.02 -13.17 -8.41
CA LEU A 46 -1.91 -14.37 -9.26
C LEU A 46 -0.84 -15.32 -8.74
N ILE A 47 0.30 -14.80 -8.29
CA ILE A 47 1.34 -15.63 -7.69
C ILE A 47 0.83 -16.27 -6.38
N ALA A 48 0.12 -15.50 -5.56
CA ALA A 48 -0.42 -15.99 -4.29
C ALA A 48 -1.48 -17.07 -4.47
N ASP A 49 -2.34 -16.94 -5.48
CA ASP A 49 -3.32 -17.97 -5.84
C ASP A 49 -2.62 -19.29 -6.20
N GLY A 50 -1.54 -19.23 -6.99
CA GLY A 50 -0.68 -20.38 -7.26
C GLY A 50 -0.02 -20.99 -6.01
N ILE A 51 0.23 -20.20 -4.96
CA ILE A 51 0.68 -20.72 -3.65
C ILE A 51 -0.42 -21.55 -2.98
N GLY A 52 -1.69 -21.15 -3.13
CA GLY A 52 -2.83 -21.93 -2.67
C GLY A 52 -2.88 -23.33 -3.30
N ASP A 53 -2.63 -23.40 -4.61
CA ASP A 53 -2.56 -24.67 -5.35
C ASP A 53 -1.44 -25.58 -4.83
N TYR A 54 -0.25 -25.01 -4.55
CA TYR A 54 0.82 -25.77 -3.90
C TYR A 54 0.39 -26.29 -2.52
N GLY A 55 -0.39 -25.52 -1.76
CA GLY A 55 -0.96 -25.99 -0.49
C GLY A 55 -1.84 -27.24 -0.64
N ALA A 56 -2.68 -27.27 -1.67
CA ALA A 56 -3.50 -28.44 -2.00
C ALA A 56 -2.65 -29.67 -2.38
N GLU A 57 -1.54 -29.45 -3.10
CA GLU A 57 -0.59 -30.53 -3.40
C GLU A 57 0.10 -31.06 -2.13
N ARG A 58 0.50 -30.18 -1.21
CA ARG A 58 1.10 -30.58 0.10
C ARG A 58 0.13 -31.39 0.96
N GLN A 59 -1.16 -31.06 0.91
CA GLN A 59 -2.20 -31.85 1.55
C GLN A 59 -2.30 -33.26 0.95
N SER A 60 -2.29 -33.38 -0.37
CA SER A 60 -2.27 -34.68 -1.08
C SER A 60 -1.10 -35.57 -0.66
N GLN A 61 0.06 -34.96 -0.38
CA GLN A 61 1.26 -35.65 0.09
C GLN A 61 1.25 -35.96 1.61
N GLY A 62 0.20 -35.59 2.33
CA GLY A 62 0.10 -35.79 3.78
C GLY A 62 0.99 -34.87 4.62
N LEU A 63 1.56 -33.81 4.02
CA LEU A 63 2.42 -32.84 4.71
C LEU A 63 1.64 -31.73 5.40
N LEU A 64 0.40 -31.48 4.95
CA LEU A 64 -0.45 -30.40 5.45
C LEU A 64 -1.85 -30.94 5.77
N SER A 65 -2.44 -30.48 6.88
CA SER A 65 -3.83 -30.85 7.22
C SER A 65 -4.83 -30.25 6.24
N GLU A 66 -5.95 -30.93 5.99
CA GLU A 66 -7.03 -30.43 5.12
C GLU A 66 -7.53 -29.06 5.56
N SER A 67 -7.76 -28.87 6.86
CA SER A 67 -8.17 -27.57 7.41
C SER A 67 -7.12 -26.48 7.17
N SER A 68 -5.82 -26.77 7.36
CA SER A 68 -4.76 -25.78 7.13
C SER A 68 -4.65 -25.40 5.64
N SER A 69 -4.80 -26.37 4.75
CA SER A 69 -4.77 -26.17 3.29
C SER A 69 -5.87 -25.21 2.83
N LEU A 70 -7.12 -25.47 3.25
CA LEU A 70 -8.27 -24.61 2.94
C LEU A 70 -8.06 -23.19 3.46
N MET A 71 -7.61 -23.03 4.71
CA MET A 71 -7.39 -21.70 5.29
C MET A 71 -6.25 -20.91 4.63
N VAL A 72 -5.21 -21.60 4.12
CA VAL A 72 -4.13 -20.97 3.33
C VAL A 72 -4.66 -20.52 1.97
N SER A 73 -5.46 -21.36 1.29
CA SER A 73 -6.10 -21.01 0.01
C SER A 73 -7.09 -19.84 0.15
N ASP A 74 -7.91 -19.85 1.20
CA ASP A 74 -8.80 -18.74 1.54
C ASP A 74 -8.01 -17.44 1.78
N SER A 75 -6.89 -17.54 2.52
CA SER A 75 -6.00 -16.38 2.74
C SER A 75 -5.48 -15.81 1.41
N ALA A 76 -5.02 -16.68 0.50
CA ALA A 76 -4.49 -16.29 -0.80
C ALA A 76 -5.56 -15.64 -1.70
N SER A 77 -6.81 -16.08 -1.61
CA SER A 77 -7.94 -15.49 -2.35
C SER A 77 -8.16 -14.01 -2.02
N TYR A 78 -7.80 -13.57 -0.82
CA TYR A 78 -7.91 -12.16 -0.40
C TYR A 78 -6.65 -11.32 -0.71
N CYS A 79 -5.61 -11.91 -1.32
CA CYS A 79 -4.32 -11.28 -1.53
C CYS A 79 -4.39 -9.97 -2.33
N PHE A 80 -5.20 -9.93 -3.38
CA PHE A 80 -5.35 -8.74 -4.21
C PHE A 80 -5.79 -7.52 -3.38
N ALA A 81 -6.86 -7.69 -2.59
CA ALA A 81 -7.42 -6.61 -1.78
C ALA A 81 -6.39 -6.15 -0.75
N LEU A 82 -5.72 -7.10 -0.08
CA LEU A 82 -4.70 -6.82 0.92
C LEU A 82 -3.58 -5.93 0.33
N ILE A 83 -2.97 -6.38 -0.76
CA ILE A 83 -1.85 -5.65 -1.36
C ILE A 83 -2.30 -4.28 -1.88
N ALA A 84 -3.47 -4.19 -2.51
CA ALA A 84 -3.99 -2.93 -3.01
C ALA A 84 -4.21 -1.91 -1.88
N ILE A 85 -4.87 -2.31 -0.79
CA ILE A 85 -5.15 -1.44 0.36
C ILE A 85 -3.85 -0.95 1.00
N SER A 86 -2.91 -1.86 1.24
CA SER A 86 -1.60 -1.52 1.82
C SER A 86 -0.81 -0.52 0.95
N LEU A 87 -0.69 -0.77 -0.36
CA LEU A 87 0.06 0.10 -1.26
C LEU A 87 -0.62 1.47 -1.46
N ILE A 88 -1.96 1.49 -1.61
CA ILE A 88 -2.72 2.75 -1.67
C ILE A 88 -2.55 3.54 -0.38
N SER A 89 -2.59 2.87 0.77
CA SER A 89 -2.39 3.51 2.07
C SER A 89 -1.01 4.17 2.19
N ILE A 90 0.02 3.50 1.69
CA ILE A 90 1.38 4.07 1.65
C ILE A 90 1.42 5.30 0.72
N THR A 91 0.73 5.28 -0.41
CA THR A 91 0.60 6.45 -1.29
C THR A 91 -0.12 7.60 -0.60
N LEU A 92 -1.17 7.34 0.17
CA LEU A 92 -1.85 8.39 0.96
C LEU A 92 -0.93 8.96 2.04
N ILE A 93 -0.14 8.12 2.72
CA ILE A 93 0.89 8.54 3.68
C ILE A 93 1.96 9.38 2.99
N GLU A 94 2.41 8.98 1.80
CA GLU A 94 3.39 9.71 0.99
C GLU A 94 2.92 11.14 0.71
N VAL A 95 1.68 11.28 0.22
CA VAL A 95 1.04 12.58 -0.05
C VAL A 95 0.85 13.40 1.23
N ALA A 96 0.42 12.77 2.33
CA ALA A 96 0.19 13.42 3.61
C ALA A 96 1.47 13.96 4.26
N PHE A 97 2.58 13.21 4.17
CA PHE A 97 3.85 13.57 4.79
C PHE A 97 4.85 14.25 3.83
N ARG A 98 4.47 14.45 2.55
CA ARG A 98 5.31 15.08 1.50
C ARG A 98 6.71 14.48 1.40
N LYS A 99 6.83 13.17 1.60
CA LYS A 99 8.07 12.41 1.43
C LYS A 99 8.02 11.70 0.10
N TYR A 100 9.16 11.50 -0.55
CA TYR A 100 9.21 10.77 -1.83
C TYR A 100 9.56 9.32 -1.54
N VAL A 101 8.71 8.40 -2.01
CA VAL A 101 8.96 6.96 -1.94
C VAL A 101 9.31 6.48 -3.35
N ASN A 102 10.51 5.91 -3.51
CA ASN A 102 10.96 5.42 -4.81
C ASN A 102 10.12 4.21 -5.25
N TYR A 103 9.91 4.01 -6.56
CA TYR A 103 9.19 2.83 -7.09
C TYR A 103 9.78 1.50 -6.60
N LEU A 104 11.11 1.42 -6.43
CA LEU A 104 11.77 0.25 -5.84
C LEU A 104 11.27 -0.04 -4.42
N GLN A 105 10.99 0.98 -3.61
CA GLN A 105 10.51 0.81 -2.24
C GLN A 105 9.08 0.27 -2.23
N TYR A 106 8.22 0.71 -3.15
CA TYR A 106 6.89 0.12 -3.34
C TYR A 106 6.97 -1.35 -3.77
N ALA A 107 7.87 -1.66 -4.71
CA ALA A 107 8.09 -3.03 -5.14
C ALA A 107 8.54 -3.93 -3.98
N LEU A 108 9.48 -3.46 -3.15
CA LEU A 108 9.95 -4.20 -1.97
C LEU A 108 8.83 -4.45 -0.95
N ILE A 109 7.95 -3.47 -0.72
CA ILE A 109 6.81 -3.64 0.19
C ILE A 109 5.83 -4.68 -0.37
N GLY A 110 5.48 -4.59 -1.65
CA GLY A 110 4.60 -5.60 -2.27
C GLY A 110 5.25 -6.99 -2.28
N CYS A 111 6.56 -7.09 -2.52
CA CYS A 111 7.28 -8.35 -2.38
C CYS A 111 7.19 -8.91 -0.96
N ALA A 112 7.33 -8.08 0.08
CA ALA A 112 7.15 -8.53 1.46
C ALA A 112 5.72 -9.03 1.74
N LEU A 113 4.71 -8.34 1.19
CA LEU A 113 3.31 -8.77 1.28
C LEU A 113 3.04 -10.07 0.49
N GLY A 114 3.73 -10.31 -0.63
CA GLY A 114 3.66 -11.57 -1.37
C GLY A 114 4.37 -12.72 -0.63
N LEU A 115 5.55 -12.45 -0.07
CA LEU A 115 6.33 -13.41 0.71
C LEU A 115 5.58 -13.91 1.95
N PHE A 116 4.66 -13.10 2.50
CA PHE A 116 3.75 -13.52 3.55
C PHE A 116 3.06 -14.86 3.25
N TYR A 117 2.56 -15.07 2.02
CA TYR A 117 1.84 -16.30 1.66
C TYR A 117 2.73 -17.52 1.54
N LEU A 118 3.93 -17.35 0.96
CA LEU A 118 4.93 -18.42 0.91
C LEU A 118 5.34 -18.84 2.32
N MET A 119 5.58 -17.85 3.19
CA MET A 119 5.99 -18.10 4.56
C MET A 119 4.84 -18.70 5.38
N LEU A 120 3.59 -18.25 5.16
CA LEU A 120 2.40 -18.82 5.79
C LEU A 120 2.23 -20.30 5.44
N LEU A 121 2.34 -20.66 4.16
CA LEU A 121 2.27 -22.04 3.70
C LEU A 121 3.36 -22.88 4.35
N ALA A 122 4.62 -22.43 4.25
CA ALA A 122 5.76 -23.16 4.80
C ALA A 122 5.66 -23.36 6.33
N LEU A 123 5.19 -22.36 7.07
CA LEU A 123 5.05 -22.45 8.53
C LEU A 123 3.85 -23.29 8.95
N ALA A 124 2.76 -23.27 8.17
CA ALA A 124 1.56 -24.07 8.43
C ALA A 124 1.79 -25.59 8.31
N GLU A 125 2.89 -26.02 7.68
CA GLU A 125 3.34 -27.42 7.68
C GLU A 125 3.86 -27.86 9.05
N PHE A 126 4.47 -26.95 9.81
CA PHE A 126 5.13 -27.28 11.09
C PHE A 126 4.27 -26.94 12.31
N VAL A 127 3.44 -25.90 12.23
CA VAL A 127 2.63 -25.42 13.35
C VAL A 127 1.16 -25.24 12.94
N PRO A 128 0.21 -25.25 13.92
CA PRO A 128 -1.19 -25.01 13.61
C PRO A 128 -1.40 -23.69 12.87
N PHE A 129 -2.35 -23.65 11.93
CA PHE A 129 -2.62 -22.49 11.08
C PHE A 129 -2.70 -21.16 11.85
N TRP A 130 -3.45 -21.13 12.96
CA TRP A 130 -3.61 -19.91 13.76
C TRP A 130 -2.29 -19.38 14.33
N ALA A 131 -1.38 -20.29 14.74
CA ALA A 131 -0.06 -19.91 15.22
C ALA A 131 0.84 -19.46 14.06
N ALA A 132 0.81 -20.18 12.93
CA ALA A 132 1.53 -19.79 11.71
C ALA A 132 1.13 -18.38 11.27
N TYR A 133 -0.18 -18.14 11.14
CA TYR A 133 -0.74 -16.84 10.76
C TYR A 133 -0.27 -15.72 11.68
N GLY A 134 -0.41 -15.89 13.00
CA GLY A 134 0.02 -14.88 13.97
C GLY A 134 1.52 -14.55 13.89
N ILE A 135 2.38 -15.57 13.77
CA ILE A 135 3.83 -15.37 13.67
C ILE A 135 4.19 -14.62 12.39
N VAL A 136 3.66 -15.07 11.24
CA VAL A 136 3.96 -14.49 9.93
C VAL A 136 3.43 -13.06 9.85
N THR A 137 2.24 -12.78 10.39
CA THR A 137 1.68 -11.43 10.48
C THR A 137 2.59 -10.51 11.28
N VAL A 138 3.08 -10.92 12.45
CA VAL A 138 3.97 -10.07 13.28
C VAL A 138 5.29 -9.80 12.57
N ILE A 139 5.89 -10.81 11.93
CA ILE A 139 7.15 -10.67 11.20
C ILE A 139 6.98 -9.71 10.01
N THR A 140 5.95 -9.91 9.18
CA THR A 140 5.71 -9.09 7.99
C THR A 140 5.30 -7.66 8.36
N ALA A 141 4.39 -7.50 9.33
CA ALA A 141 3.97 -6.18 9.78
C ALA A 141 5.12 -5.41 10.43
N GLY A 142 5.95 -6.08 11.23
CA GLY A 142 7.17 -5.50 11.81
C GLY A 142 8.16 -5.05 10.75
N LEU A 143 8.43 -5.90 9.75
CA LEU A 143 9.33 -5.60 8.63
C LEU A 143 8.87 -4.34 7.86
N ILE A 144 7.60 -4.29 7.45
CA ILE A 144 7.06 -3.16 6.68
C ILE A 144 7.04 -1.89 7.52
N THR A 145 6.64 -1.98 8.80
CA THR A 145 6.61 -0.83 9.71
C THR A 145 8.01 -0.23 9.91
N LEU A 146 9.02 -1.08 10.13
CA LEU A 146 10.41 -0.64 10.26
C LEU A 146 10.94 -0.03 8.96
N PHE A 147 10.58 -0.62 7.82
CA PHE A 147 10.95 -0.10 6.51
C PHE A 147 10.35 1.29 6.24
N VAL A 148 9.05 1.49 6.50
CA VAL A 148 8.38 2.78 6.37
C VAL A 148 8.96 3.82 7.35
N LYS A 149 9.29 3.41 8.58
CA LYS A 149 10.00 4.28 9.53
C LYS A 149 11.34 4.76 8.95
N GLY A 150 12.11 3.87 8.32
CA GLY A 150 13.38 4.20 7.68
C GLY A 150 13.23 5.16 6.51
N ILE A 151 12.23 4.96 5.65
CA ILE A 151 12.00 5.79 4.45
C ILE A 151 11.48 7.18 4.82
N THR A 152 10.48 7.25 5.68
CA THR A 152 9.81 8.51 6.02
C THR A 152 10.55 9.32 7.09
N ALA A 153 11.45 8.66 7.85
CA ALA A 153 12.08 9.18 9.06
C ALA A 153 11.06 9.75 10.07
N ASN A 154 9.80 9.29 10.02
CA ASN A 154 8.71 9.81 10.81
C ASN A 154 7.97 8.69 11.55
N VAL A 155 7.97 8.77 12.89
CA VAL A 155 7.33 7.78 13.76
C VAL A 155 5.80 7.75 13.60
N LYS A 156 5.18 8.87 13.22
CA LYS A 156 3.73 8.93 12.99
C LYS A 156 3.33 8.16 11.73
N ALA A 157 4.13 8.28 10.66
CA ALA A 157 3.90 7.53 9.42
C ALA A 157 4.04 6.02 9.66
N ALA A 158 5.09 5.61 10.39
CA ALA A 158 5.29 4.22 10.77
C ALA A 158 4.14 3.68 11.66
N GLY A 159 3.69 4.45 12.65
CA GLY A 159 2.56 4.06 13.49
C GLY A 159 1.25 3.91 12.71
N LEU A 160 1.01 4.78 11.73
CA LEU A 160 -0.16 4.68 10.86
C LEU A 160 -0.09 3.43 9.97
N THR A 161 1.07 3.15 9.35
CA THR A 161 1.28 1.92 8.58
C THR A 161 1.08 0.67 9.43
N ALA A 162 1.63 0.63 10.64
CA ALA A 162 1.43 -0.49 11.56
C ALA A 162 -0.04 -0.70 11.89
N GLY A 163 -0.78 0.38 12.19
CA GLY A 163 -2.21 0.32 12.47
C GLY A 163 -3.02 -0.23 11.28
N ILE A 164 -2.69 0.22 10.07
CA ILE A 164 -3.35 -0.26 8.83
C ILE A 164 -3.08 -1.76 8.63
N LEU A 165 -1.83 -2.20 8.74
CA LEU A 165 -1.47 -3.62 8.60
C LEU A 165 -2.15 -4.50 9.66
N VAL A 166 -2.21 -4.05 10.91
CA VAL A 166 -2.89 -4.80 11.98
C VAL A 166 -4.38 -4.95 11.69
N VAL A 167 -5.06 -3.86 11.28
CA VAL A 167 -6.48 -3.92 10.93
C VAL A 167 -6.70 -4.83 9.73
N GLU A 168 -5.85 -4.72 8.71
CA GLU A 168 -5.91 -5.52 7.50
C GLU A 168 -5.76 -7.03 7.78
N TYR A 169 -4.72 -7.45 8.49
CA TYR A 169 -4.56 -8.85 8.86
C TYR A 169 -5.65 -9.34 9.83
N ALA A 170 -6.11 -8.50 10.76
CA ALA A 170 -7.22 -8.85 11.65
C ALA A 170 -8.52 -9.10 10.86
N VAL A 171 -8.80 -8.29 9.84
CA VAL A 171 -9.93 -8.49 8.94
C VAL A 171 -9.84 -9.83 8.22
N ILE A 172 -8.69 -10.15 7.63
CA ILE A 172 -8.51 -11.45 6.93
C ILE A 172 -8.72 -12.61 7.90
N LEU A 173 -8.19 -12.50 9.12
CA LEU A 173 -8.40 -13.50 10.18
C LEU A 173 -9.89 -13.71 10.47
N ILE A 174 -10.66 -12.63 10.58
CA ILE A 174 -12.13 -12.69 10.77
C ILE A 174 -12.83 -13.33 9.58
N LEU A 175 -12.43 -13.00 8.34
CA LEU A 175 -13.03 -13.58 7.14
C LEU A 175 -12.82 -15.09 7.08
N ILE A 176 -11.61 -15.56 7.38
CA ILE A 176 -11.29 -17.00 7.44
C ILE A 176 -12.08 -17.69 8.55
N TYR A 177 -12.18 -17.06 9.73
CA TYR A 177 -12.93 -17.64 10.86
C TYR A 177 -14.42 -17.84 10.56
N ILE A 178 -15.02 -16.91 9.82
CA ILE A 178 -16.47 -16.90 9.57
C ILE A 178 -16.86 -17.80 8.38
N GLY A 179 -15.93 -18.13 7.47
CA GLY A 179 -16.12 -19.10 6.40
C GLY A 179 -17.27 -18.75 5.44
N SER A 180 -18.48 -19.25 5.71
CA SER A 180 -19.63 -19.14 4.80
C SER A 180 -20.21 -17.73 4.63
N LEU A 181 -19.99 -16.81 5.57
CA LEU A 181 -20.40 -15.40 5.42
C LEU A 181 -19.27 -14.48 4.93
N ALA A 182 -18.12 -15.04 4.54
CA ALA A 182 -16.95 -14.25 4.15
C ALA A 182 -17.24 -13.32 2.96
N LEU A 183 -18.06 -13.75 2.00
CA LEU A 183 -18.42 -12.95 0.82
C LEU A 183 -19.29 -11.72 1.20
N LEU A 184 -20.19 -11.89 2.18
CA LEU A 184 -21.02 -10.80 2.70
C LEU A 184 -20.15 -9.79 3.46
N ILE A 185 -19.33 -10.27 4.40
CA ILE A 185 -18.50 -9.38 5.23
C ILE A 185 -17.42 -8.69 4.37
N GLY A 186 -16.81 -9.43 3.44
CA GLY A 186 -15.82 -8.91 2.51
C GLY A 186 -16.39 -7.83 1.59
N SER A 187 -17.61 -7.99 1.07
CA SER A 187 -18.27 -6.97 0.24
C SER A 187 -18.63 -5.71 1.03
N ILE A 188 -19.14 -5.85 2.27
CA ILE A 188 -19.41 -4.71 3.15
C ILE A 188 -18.11 -3.97 3.48
N LEU A 189 -17.03 -4.71 3.79
CA LEU A 189 -15.73 -4.11 4.05
C LEU A 189 -15.20 -3.34 2.84
N LEU A 190 -15.20 -3.96 1.65
CA LEU A 190 -14.75 -3.31 0.41
C LEU A 190 -15.58 -2.05 0.14
N PHE A 191 -16.89 -2.10 0.39
CA PHE A 191 -17.77 -0.95 0.26
C PHE A 191 -17.36 0.19 1.22
N VAL A 192 -17.08 -0.11 2.49
CA VAL A 192 -16.60 0.89 3.47
C VAL A 192 -15.25 1.47 3.06
N ILE A 193 -14.32 0.66 2.58
CA ILE A 193 -13.00 1.11 2.12
C ILE A 193 -13.15 2.08 0.93
N ILE A 194 -13.99 1.73 -0.06
CA ILE A 194 -14.27 2.61 -1.19
C ILE A 194 -14.94 3.90 -0.70
N ALA A 195 -15.91 3.83 0.21
CA ALA A 195 -16.58 5.00 0.75
C ALA A 195 -15.60 5.94 1.48
N LEU A 196 -14.68 5.39 2.28
CA LEU A 196 -13.61 6.14 2.92
C LEU A 196 -12.66 6.77 1.88
N ALA A 197 -12.24 6.01 0.87
CA ALA A 197 -11.38 6.52 -0.20
C ALA A 197 -12.04 7.68 -0.97
N MET A 198 -13.35 7.56 -1.28
CA MET A 198 -14.14 8.64 -1.89
C MET A 198 -14.19 9.86 -0.97
N TYR A 199 -14.48 9.66 0.32
CA TYR A 199 -14.53 10.75 1.30
C TYR A 199 -13.19 11.50 1.42
N PHE A 200 -12.08 10.78 1.51
CA PHE A 200 -10.74 11.39 1.55
C PHE A 200 -10.42 12.14 0.26
N THR A 201 -10.77 11.56 -0.90
CA THR A 201 -10.57 12.21 -2.21
C THR A 201 -11.36 13.51 -2.33
N LEU A 202 -12.60 13.55 -1.82
CA LEU A 202 -13.40 14.79 -1.79
C LEU A 202 -12.78 15.88 -0.90
N ARG A 203 -12.10 15.49 0.17
CA ARG A 203 -11.43 16.43 1.09
C ARG A 203 -10.11 16.97 0.52
N MET A 204 -9.53 16.31 -0.47
CA MET A 204 -8.40 16.84 -1.25
C MET A 204 -8.90 17.91 -2.22
N ARG A 205 -8.87 19.18 -1.80
CA ARG A 205 -9.26 20.31 -2.68
C ARG A 205 -8.18 20.54 -3.75
N GLN A 206 -8.55 20.39 -5.02
CA GLN A 206 -7.74 20.84 -6.15
C GLN A 206 -7.71 22.38 -6.18
N THR A 207 -6.53 22.98 -6.13
CA THR A 207 -6.34 24.41 -6.43
C THR A 207 -5.81 24.54 -7.86
N ALA A 208 -6.04 25.68 -8.52
CA ALA A 208 -5.84 25.93 -9.95
C ALA A 208 -4.44 25.57 -10.51
N ASP A 209 -3.45 25.38 -9.64
CA ASP A 209 -2.06 25.05 -10.02
C ASP A 209 -1.77 23.53 -10.03
N GLY A 210 -2.76 22.67 -9.76
CA GLY A 210 -2.63 21.21 -9.84
C GLY A 210 -1.85 20.56 -8.69
N GLU A 211 -1.50 21.32 -7.64
CA GLU A 211 -0.77 20.83 -6.46
C GLU A 211 -1.71 20.41 -5.32
N LEU A 212 -1.50 19.23 -4.75
CA LEU A 212 -2.32 18.69 -3.66
C LEU A 212 -1.84 19.21 -2.29
N ILE A 213 -2.72 19.91 -1.57
CA ILE A 213 -2.46 20.41 -0.21
C ILE A 213 -3.54 19.84 0.71
N ILE A 214 -3.13 19.07 1.73
CA ILE A 214 -4.01 18.58 2.80
C ILE A 214 -4.01 19.62 3.93
N LYS A 215 -5.18 20.07 4.35
CA LYS A 215 -5.38 21.05 5.43
C LYS A 215 -5.58 20.36 6.77
#